data_AF-A0A7M7QPH1-F1
#
_entry.id   AF-A0A7M7QPH1-F1
#
_cell.length_a   1.000
_cell.length_b   1.000
_cell.length_c   1.000
_cell.angle_alpha   90.00
_cell.angle_beta   90.00
_cell.angle_gamma   90.00
#
_symmetry.space_group_name_H-M   'P 1'
#
loop_
_entity.id
_entity.type
_entity.pdbx_description
1 polymer ?
#
loop_
_entity_poly.entity_id
_entity_poly.type
_entity_poly.pdbx_seq_one_letter_code
_entity_poly.pdbx_strand_id
1 'polypeptide(L)'
;MAPGPAGPKQDILFKFILSNGKKRIPILIWDELLITKYCKEICSNRVVDINGGYCRAVNRNLKDDLVPYEIIIKENTQLSFLGFHSLSGLKKNEVQKSTFDTIHTLGGLIEISSYIRTKFYLNHNRSGQMTYGLGAITDGVKKITIQVKQFVESQLEMGDYVTVTGTVQGQDTLVTVFCNSMNDITYHPDTKVLSAEELKRGCRPVKRIRTLE
;
A
#
# COMPACT_ATOMS: atom_id res chain seq x y z
N MET A 1 -8.22 0.08 7.16
CA MET A 1 -9.64 0.43 7.38
C MET A 1 -10.39 -0.88 7.47
N ALA A 2 -11.16 -1.11 8.52
CA ALA A 2 -11.89 -2.36 8.69
C ALA A 2 -13.30 -2.03 9.23
N PRO A 3 -14.33 -2.81 8.84
CA PRO A 3 -15.63 -2.75 9.49
C PRO A 3 -15.50 -3.12 10.97
N GLY A 4 -16.31 -2.51 11.83
CA GLY A 4 -16.31 -2.80 13.26
C GLY A 4 -17.64 -2.42 13.91
N PRO A 5 -17.94 -2.97 15.09
CA PRO A 5 -19.19 -2.71 15.78
C PRO A 5 -19.28 -1.25 16.22
N ALA A 6 -20.46 -0.64 16.06
CA ALA A 6 -20.71 0.75 16.37
C ALA A 6 -22.13 1.01 16.87
N GLY A 7 -22.28 2.05 17.69
CA GLY A 7 -23.57 2.48 18.24
C GLY A 7 -24.08 1.58 19.38
N PRO A 8 -25.24 1.93 19.96
CA PRO A 8 -25.78 1.24 21.13
C PRO A 8 -26.14 -0.24 20.86
N LYS A 9 -26.50 -0.55 19.62
CA LYS A 9 -26.87 -1.90 19.17
C LYS A 9 -25.68 -2.76 18.72
N GLN A 10 -24.47 -2.19 18.68
CA GLN A 10 -23.26 -2.85 18.19
C GLN A 10 -23.37 -3.33 16.73
N ASP A 11 -24.16 -2.64 15.91
CA ASP A 11 -24.29 -2.92 14.48
C ASP A 11 -22.95 -2.71 13.77
N ILE A 12 -22.64 -3.51 12.74
CA ILE A 12 -21.38 -3.40 12.01
C ILE A 12 -21.39 -2.13 11.15
N LEU A 13 -20.39 -1.28 11.34
CA LEU A 13 -20.15 -0.07 10.60
C LEU A 13 -18.83 -0.16 9.84
N PHE A 14 -18.88 0.10 8.54
CA PHE A 14 -17.69 0.44 7.78
C PHE A 14 -17.63 1.95 7.53
N LYS A 15 -16.60 2.60 8.06
CA LYS A 15 -16.39 4.04 7.98
C LYS A 15 -15.05 4.37 7.34
N PHE A 16 -15.05 5.34 6.44
CA PHE A 16 -13.85 5.88 5.83
C PHE A 16 -14.00 7.37 5.48
N ILE A 17 -12.90 7.99 5.07
CA ILE A 17 -12.87 9.39 4.63
C ILE A 17 -12.52 9.42 3.14
N LEU A 18 -13.32 10.13 2.36
CA LEU A 18 -12.99 10.48 0.98
C LEU A 18 -12.45 11.91 0.95
N SER A 19 -11.41 12.16 0.15
CA SER A 19 -10.81 13.48 -0.02
C SER A 19 -10.71 13.81 -1.50
N ASN A 20 -11.02 15.05 -1.86
CA ASN A 20 -10.74 15.60 -3.19
C ASN A 20 -9.42 16.40 -3.24
N GLY A 21 -8.59 16.30 -2.19
CA GLY A 21 -7.34 17.04 -2.04
C GLY A 21 -7.46 18.38 -1.31
N LYS A 22 -8.66 18.96 -1.24
CA LYS A 22 -8.92 20.22 -0.50
C LYS A 22 -9.86 20.04 0.68
N LYS A 23 -10.88 19.20 0.50
CA LYS A 23 -11.92 18.92 1.49
C LYS A 23 -12.07 17.42 1.65
N ARG A 24 -12.46 17.04 2.86
CA ARG A 24 -12.66 15.66 3.30
C ARG A 24 -14.11 15.48 3.70
N ILE A 25 -14.66 14.32 3.39
CA ILE A 25 -16.02 13.94 3.75
C ILE A 25 -16.04 12.52 4.35
N PRO A 26 -16.69 12.31 5.51
CA PRO A 26 -16.93 10.98 6.03
C PRO A 26 -17.95 10.21 5.19
N ILE A 27 -17.65 8.94 4.94
CA ILE A 27 -18.53 7.99 4.29
C ILE A 27 -18.83 6.84 5.26
N LEU A 28 -20.09 6.43 5.35
CA LEU A 28 -20.58 5.40 6.26
C LEU A 28 -21.35 4.32 5.48
N ILE A 29 -21.11 3.06 5.82
CA ILE A 29 -21.89 1.91 5.35
C ILE A 29 -22.29 1.09 6.57
N TRP A 30 -23.60 0.92 6.78
CA TRP A 30 -24.16 0.15 7.91
C TRP A 30 -24.71 -1.21 7.49
N ASP A 31 -25.03 -1.38 6.20
CA ASP A 31 -25.61 -2.61 5.67
C ASP A 31 -24.50 -3.64 5.40
N GLU A 32 -24.59 -4.83 6.01
CA GLU A 32 -23.57 -5.87 5.91
C GLU A 32 -23.35 -6.40 4.49
N LEU A 33 -24.40 -6.45 3.65
CA LEU A 33 -24.28 -6.88 2.26
C LEU A 33 -23.51 -5.84 1.45
N LEU A 34 -23.80 -4.56 1.66
CA LEU A 34 -23.07 -3.45 1.03
C LEU A 34 -21.63 -3.36 1.55
N ILE A 35 -21.39 -3.62 2.84
CA ILE A 35 -20.05 -3.71 3.40
C ILE A 35 -19.28 -4.84 2.72
N THR A 36 -19.85 -6.04 2.64
CA THR A 36 -19.19 -7.19 2.01
C THR A 36 -18.89 -6.92 0.53
N LYS A 37 -19.81 -6.26 -0.17
CA LYS A 37 -19.65 -5.84 -1.57
C LYS A 37 -18.49 -4.86 -1.75
N TYR A 38 -18.48 -3.75 -1.00
CA TYR A 38 -17.57 -2.63 -1.27
C TYR A 38 -16.29 -2.62 -0.44
N CYS A 39 -16.22 -3.33 0.69
CA CYS A 39 -15.06 -3.27 1.59
C CYS A 39 -13.75 -3.72 0.92
N LYS A 40 -13.81 -4.67 -0.02
CA LYS A 40 -12.64 -5.12 -0.80
C LYS A 40 -12.19 -4.08 -1.83
N GLU A 41 -13.11 -3.25 -2.32
CA GLU A 41 -12.84 -2.24 -3.33
C GLU A 41 -12.37 -0.91 -2.72
N ILE A 42 -12.79 -0.62 -1.49
CA ILE A 42 -12.46 0.62 -0.78
C ILE A 42 -11.13 0.43 -0.04
N CYS A 43 -10.04 0.76 -0.71
CA CYS A 43 -8.68 0.80 -0.16
C CYS A 43 -8.10 2.23 -0.23
N SER A 44 -7.07 2.50 0.57
CA SER A 44 -6.34 3.77 0.50
C SER A 44 -5.73 3.99 -0.89
N ASN A 45 -5.63 5.26 -1.31
CA ASN A 45 -5.07 5.69 -2.60
C ASN A 45 -5.87 5.25 -3.85
N ARG A 46 -7.17 5.03 -3.72
CA ARG A 46 -8.08 4.81 -4.85
C ARG A 46 -8.92 6.06 -5.11
N VAL A 47 -9.11 6.37 -6.39
CA VAL A 47 -10.10 7.35 -6.86
C VAL A 47 -11.40 6.60 -7.05
N VAL A 48 -12.44 7.07 -6.37
CA VAL A 48 -13.77 6.50 -6.43
C VAL A 48 -14.78 7.58 -6.78
N ASP A 49 -15.77 7.20 -7.58
CA ASP A 49 -16.98 7.97 -7.80
C ASP A 49 -18.10 7.39 -6.94
N ILE A 50 -18.90 8.26 -6.32
CA ILE A 50 -20.04 7.87 -5.49
C ILE A 50 -21.25 8.66 -5.97
N ASN A 51 -22.23 7.94 -6.53
CA ASN A 51 -23.47 8.51 -7.03
C ASN A 51 -24.67 7.95 -6.25
N GLY A 52 -25.64 8.80 -5.91
CA GLY A 52 -26.86 8.39 -5.20
C GLY A 52 -26.66 8.10 -3.70
N GLY A 53 -25.57 8.58 -3.09
CA GLY A 53 -25.34 8.48 -1.65
C GLY A 53 -26.27 9.38 -0.83
N TYR A 54 -26.81 8.86 0.28
CA TYR A 54 -27.65 9.67 1.17
C TYR A 54 -26.80 10.64 1.99
N CYS A 55 -27.04 11.94 1.87
CA CYS A 55 -26.26 12.96 2.56
C CYS A 55 -26.97 13.41 3.85
N ARG A 56 -26.22 13.50 4.96
CA ARG A 56 -26.71 13.96 6.27
C ARG A 56 -25.81 15.06 6.83
N ALA A 57 -26.42 16.14 7.32
CA ALA A 57 -25.70 17.18 8.04
C ALA A 57 -25.23 16.69 9.42
N VAL A 58 -24.02 17.10 9.82
CA VAL A 58 -23.41 16.68 11.07
C VAL A 58 -23.07 17.89 11.92
N ASN A 59 -23.70 18.02 13.07
CA ASN A 59 -23.42 19.10 14.01
C ASN A 59 -22.24 18.72 14.91
N ARG A 60 -21.02 19.12 14.53
CA ARG A 60 -19.76 18.90 15.28
C ARG A 60 -18.84 20.10 15.10
N ASN A 61 -17.92 20.31 16.04
CA ASN A 61 -16.78 21.20 15.83
C ASN A 61 -15.86 20.56 14.79
N LEU A 62 -15.87 21.09 13.56
CA LEU A 62 -15.14 20.52 12.43
C LEU A 62 -13.75 21.15 12.34
N LYS A 63 -12.78 20.37 11.86
CA LYS A 63 -11.52 20.90 11.35
C LYS A 63 -11.79 21.62 10.02
N ASP A 64 -11.00 22.63 9.67
CA ASP A 64 -11.22 23.47 8.47
C ASP A 64 -11.34 22.71 7.15
N ASP A 65 -10.78 21.51 7.06
CA ASP A 65 -10.77 20.68 5.86
C ASP A 65 -11.86 19.59 5.85
N LEU A 66 -12.67 19.45 6.90
CA LEU A 66 -13.77 18.48 6.97
C LEU A 66 -15.11 19.18 6.71
N VAL A 67 -15.89 18.67 5.76
CA VAL A 67 -17.20 19.24 5.44
C VAL A 67 -18.24 18.91 6.53
N PRO A 68 -19.27 19.75 6.72
CA PRO A 68 -20.32 19.56 7.74
C PRO A 68 -21.38 18.51 7.35
N TYR A 69 -20.99 17.54 6.54
CA TYR A 69 -21.86 16.51 6.01
C TYR A 69 -21.15 15.16 6.05
N GLU A 70 -21.94 14.10 6.07
CA GLU A 70 -21.47 12.74 5.83
C GLU A 70 -22.38 12.07 4.80
N ILE A 71 -21.81 11.14 4.04
CA ILE A 71 -22.56 10.33 3.06
C ILE A 71 -22.76 8.94 3.66
N ILE A 72 -23.99 8.45 3.57
CA ILE A 72 -24.38 7.10 3.94
C ILE A 72 -24.64 6.33 2.65
N ILE A 73 -23.88 5.27 2.43
CA ILE A 73 -24.07 4.34 1.30
C ILE A 73 -25.32 3.50 1.58
N LYS A 74 -26.23 3.48 0.60
CA LYS A 74 -27.49 2.75 0.62
C LYS A 74 -27.60 1.90 -0.65
N GLU A 75 -28.67 1.13 -0.75
CA GLU A 75 -28.93 0.17 -1.83
C GLU A 75 -28.91 0.83 -3.22
N ASN A 76 -29.38 2.07 -3.30
CA ASN A 76 -29.43 2.88 -4.52
C ASN A 76 -28.11 3.63 -4.81
N THR A 77 -27.09 3.48 -3.97
CA THR A 77 -25.80 4.14 -4.16
C THR A 77 -24.91 3.32 -5.09
N GLN A 78 -24.42 3.98 -6.13
CA GLN A 78 -23.42 3.44 -7.05
C GLN A 78 -22.04 3.91 -6.61
N LEU A 79 -21.14 2.96 -6.38
CA LEU A 79 -19.73 3.24 -6.10
C LEU A 79 -18.91 2.66 -7.26
N SER A 80 -18.13 3.49 -7.93
CA SER A 80 -17.30 3.08 -9.08
C SER A 80 -15.84 3.40 -8.81
N PHE A 81 -14.98 2.42 -9.09
CA PHE A 81 -13.53 2.62 -9.05
C PHE A 81 -13.05 3.28 -10.33
N LEU A 82 -12.48 4.47 -10.23
CA LEU A 82 -12.00 5.26 -11.38
C LEU A 82 -10.49 5.12 -11.64
N GLY A 83 -9.77 4.44 -10.75
CA GLY A 83 -8.32 4.27 -10.84
C GLY A 83 -7.60 4.63 -9.56
N PHE A 84 -6.28 4.69 -9.61
CA PHE A 84 -5.46 4.97 -8.43
C PHE A 84 -5.16 6.46 -8.31
N HIS A 85 -5.19 6.99 -7.09
CA HIS A 85 -4.79 8.35 -6.84
C HIS A 85 -3.26 8.44 -7.03
N SER A 86 -2.83 8.98 -8.16
CA SER A 86 -1.44 9.40 -8.36
C SER A 86 -1.15 10.53 -7.38
N LEU A 87 -0.18 10.34 -6.49
CA LEU A 87 0.33 11.40 -5.62
C LEU A 87 1.11 12.43 -6.46
N SER A 88 0.42 13.19 -7.33
CA SER A 88 0.97 14.31 -8.08
C SER A 88 1.12 15.52 -7.15
N GLY A 89 2.14 15.45 -6.29
CA GLY A 89 2.43 16.49 -5.30
C GLY A 89 3.73 16.27 -4.53
N LEU A 90 4.32 15.08 -4.57
CA LEU A 90 5.75 14.95 -4.34
C LEU A 90 6.44 15.51 -5.58
N LYS A 91 7.48 16.34 -5.41
CA LYS A 91 8.46 16.61 -6.48
C LYS A 91 8.65 15.31 -7.27
N LYS A 92 8.70 15.35 -8.61
CA LYS A 92 9.21 14.20 -9.39
C LYS A 92 10.58 13.88 -8.79
N ASN A 93 10.61 12.98 -7.81
CA ASN A 93 11.84 12.38 -7.36
C ASN A 93 12.24 11.60 -8.59
N GLU A 94 13.21 12.13 -9.33
CA GLU A 94 13.82 11.37 -10.41
C GLU A 94 14.12 9.99 -9.84
N VAL A 95 13.61 8.97 -10.53
CA VAL A 95 13.76 7.59 -10.09
C VAL A 95 15.26 7.29 -10.11
N GLN A 96 15.82 7.05 -8.93
CA GLN A 96 17.25 6.75 -8.82
C GLN A 96 17.45 5.25 -9.01
N LYS A 97 18.19 4.86 -10.04
CA LYS A 97 18.62 3.48 -10.19
C LYS A 97 19.55 3.11 -9.05
N SER A 98 19.31 1.95 -8.44
CA SER A 98 20.01 1.50 -7.25
C SER A 98 20.41 0.04 -7.36
N THR A 99 21.38 -0.32 -6.54
CA THR A 99 21.92 -1.67 -6.39
C THR A 99 21.97 -2.03 -4.90
N PHE A 100 22.21 -3.29 -4.58
CA PHE A 100 22.44 -3.75 -3.20
C PHE A 100 23.68 -3.15 -2.53
N ASP A 101 24.54 -2.50 -3.31
CA ASP A 101 25.71 -1.75 -2.83
C ASP A 101 25.44 -0.26 -2.67
N THR A 102 24.44 0.31 -3.33
CA THR A 102 24.22 1.78 -3.32
C THR A 102 22.99 2.18 -2.54
N ILE A 103 21.95 1.33 -2.49
CA ILE A 103 20.64 1.66 -1.91
C ILE A 103 20.69 2.12 -0.44
N HIS A 104 21.74 1.76 0.29
CA HIS A 104 21.90 2.11 1.70
C HIS A 104 22.21 3.59 1.96
N THR A 105 22.69 4.34 0.96
CA THR A 105 22.90 5.80 1.02
C THR A 105 21.77 6.59 0.39
N LEU A 106 20.84 5.92 -0.31
CA LEU A 106 19.78 6.58 -1.05
C LEU A 106 18.55 6.84 -0.16
N GLY A 107 17.83 7.90 -0.52
CA GLY A 107 16.52 8.24 0.02
C GLY A 107 15.58 8.69 -1.10
N GLY A 108 14.27 8.60 -0.87
CA GLY A 108 13.29 8.93 -1.90
C GLY A 108 12.99 7.75 -2.83
N LEU A 109 12.60 8.05 -4.07
CA LEU A 109 12.12 7.07 -5.05
C LEU A 109 13.30 6.40 -5.77
N ILE A 110 13.36 5.08 -5.71
CA ILE A 110 14.41 4.26 -6.31
C ILE A 110 13.81 3.19 -7.24
N GLU A 111 14.66 2.68 -8.12
CA GLU A 111 14.44 1.47 -8.93
C GLU A 111 15.56 0.47 -8.62
N ILE A 112 15.20 -0.81 -8.44
CA ILE A 112 16.16 -1.90 -8.21
C ILE A 112 15.69 -3.19 -8.88
N SER A 113 16.57 -3.82 -9.66
CA SER A 113 16.28 -5.08 -10.36
C SER A 113 16.98 -6.25 -9.68
N SER A 114 16.25 -7.34 -9.42
CA SER A 114 16.71 -8.42 -8.55
C SER A 114 15.79 -9.65 -8.57
N TYR A 115 16.15 -10.72 -7.86
CA TYR A 115 15.39 -11.95 -7.80
C TYR A 115 14.49 -12.01 -6.57
N ILE A 116 13.29 -12.60 -6.69
CA ILE A 116 12.40 -12.83 -5.55
C ILE A 116 13.03 -13.87 -4.60
N ARG A 117 13.39 -13.43 -3.40
CA ARG A 117 13.90 -14.29 -2.32
C ARG A 117 12.79 -14.91 -1.48
N THR A 118 11.76 -14.13 -1.21
CA THR A 118 10.62 -14.53 -0.39
C THR A 118 9.37 -14.04 -1.09
N LYS A 119 8.47 -14.97 -1.39
CA LYS A 119 7.18 -14.68 -2.00
C LYS A 119 6.43 -13.64 -1.18
N PHE A 120 5.68 -12.77 -1.85
CA PHE A 120 4.89 -11.76 -1.18
C PHE A 120 3.66 -12.40 -0.52
N TYR A 121 3.47 -12.12 0.77
CA TYR A 121 2.29 -12.55 1.51
C TYR A 121 1.64 -11.38 2.23
N LEU A 122 0.33 -11.51 2.48
CA LEU A 122 -0.42 -10.54 3.27
C LEU A 122 0.08 -10.57 4.70
N ASN A 123 0.42 -9.41 5.24
CA ASN A 123 0.87 -9.23 6.61
C ASN A 123 0.03 -8.14 7.30
N HIS A 124 -0.03 -8.19 8.62
CA HIS A 124 -0.74 -7.23 9.45
C HIS A 124 0.27 -6.39 10.25
N ASN A 125 -0.03 -5.12 10.45
CA ASN A 125 0.71 -4.33 11.43
C ASN A 125 0.41 -4.82 12.85
N ARG A 126 1.20 -4.38 13.85
CA ARG A 126 1.05 -4.80 15.26
C ARG A 126 -0.35 -4.56 15.83
N SER A 127 -1.10 -3.58 15.32
CA SER A 127 -2.47 -3.30 15.76
C SER A 127 -3.54 -4.09 15.00
N GLY A 128 -3.18 -4.86 13.97
CA GLY A 128 -4.11 -5.58 13.10
C GLY A 128 -4.94 -4.70 12.16
N GLN A 129 -4.80 -3.37 12.23
CA GLN A 129 -5.68 -2.41 11.55
C GLN A 129 -5.26 -2.07 10.12
N MET A 130 -4.01 -2.35 9.77
CA MET A 130 -3.48 -2.17 8.42
C MET A 130 -2.90 -3.48 7.91
N THR A 131 -3.27 -3.82 6.68
CA THR A 131 -2.70 -4.91 5.91
C THR A 131 -1.73 -4.36 4.87
N TYR A 132 -0.63 -5.06 4.65
CA TYR A 132 0.35 -4.77 3.61
C TYR A 132 0.98 -6.08 3.12
N GLY A 133 1.55 -6.08 1.93
CA GLY A 133 2.31 -7.19 1.38
C GLY A 133 3.73 -7.13 1.88
N LEU A 134 4.27 -8.27 2.32
CA LEU A 134 5.65 -8.38 2.74
C LEU A 134 6.35 -9.44 1.89
N GLY A 135 7.46 -9.07 1.27
CA GLY A 135 8.33 -9.97 0.50
C GLY A 135 9.79 -9.54 0.61
N ALA A 136 10.66 -10.24 -0.10
CA ALA A 136 12.08 -9.87 -0.14
C ALA A 136 12.69 -10.19 -1.52
N ILE A 137 13.65 -9.37 -1.92
CA ILE A 137 14.46 -9.56 -3.13
C ILE A 137 15.93 -9.81 -2.76
N THR A 138 16.70 -10.43 -3.66
CA THR A 138 18.11 -10.80 -3.46
C THR A 138 18.96 -10.71 -4.73
N ASP A 139 20.20 -10.27 -4.58
CA ASP A 139 21.25 -10.36 -5.61
C ASP A 139 21.99 -11.72 -5.62
N GLY A 140 21.53 -12.67 -4.79
CA GLY A 140 22.18 -13.98 -4.56
C GLY A 140 23.09 -14.00 -3.32
N VAL A 141 23.37 -12.85 -2.71
CA VAL A 141 24.19 -12.71 -1.49
C VAL A 141 23.45 -11.92 -0.42
N LYS A 142 22.98 -10.74 -0.78
CA LYS A 142 22.28 -9.79 0.09
C LYS A 142 20.78 -9.83 -0.17
N LYS A 143 19.99 -9.48 0.86
CA LYS A 143 18.54 -9.35 0.78
C LYS A 143 18.05 -7.97 1.17
N ILE A 144 16.97 -7.54 0.54
CA ILE A 144 16.24 -6.31 0.85
C ILE A 144 14.77 -6.67 1.06
N THR A 145 14.17 -6.09 2.10
CA THR A 145 12.75 -6.26 2.40
C THR A 145 11.93 -5.33 1.53
N ILE A 146 10.86 -5.84 0.94
CA ILE A 146 9.91 -5.07 0.15
C ILE A 146 8.56 -5.08 0.88
N GLN A 147 8.02 -3.88 1.12
CA GLN A 147 6.67 -3.70 1.67
C GLN A 147 5.76 -3.07 0.63
N VAL A 148 4.60 -3.68 0.39
CA VAL A 148 3.63 -3.23 -0.61
C VAL A 148 2.37 -2.76 0.11
N LYS A 149 2.07 -1.46 0.06
CA LYS A 149 0.95 -0.87 0.80
C LYS A 149 -0.42 -1.41 0.32
N GLN A 150 -0.66 -1.41 -0.99
CA GLN A 150 -1.87 -1.97 -1.61
C GLN A 150 -1.54 -3.35 -2.18
N PHE A 151 -1.43 -4.33 -1.29
CA PHE A 151 -1.11 -5.69 -1.69
C PHE A 151 -2.32 -6.42 -2.25
N VAL A 152 -2.10 -7.10 -3.36
CA VAL A 152 -2.97 -8.10 -3.97
C VAL A 152 -2.11 -9.32 -4.20
N GLU A 153 -2.69 -10.50 -4.03
CA GLU A 153 -1.97 -11.75 -4.29
C GLU A 153 -1.41 -11.76 -5.71
N SER A 154 -0.17 -12.21 -5.84
CA SER A 154 0.58 -12.18 -7.08
C SER A 154 1.03 -13.58 -7.47
N GLN A 155 1.13 -13.80 -8.78
CA GLN A 155 1.64 -15.03 -9.39
C GLN A 155 3.17 -15.08 -9.41
N LEU A 156 3.85 -14.07 -8.84
CA LEU A 156 5.31 -14.06 -8.69
C LEU A 156 5.78 -15.18 -7.76
N GLU A 157 6.76 -15.93 -8.22
CA GLU A 157 7.37 -17.05 -7.52
C GLU A 157 8.80 -16.75 -7.07
N MET A 158 9.31 -17.59 -6.16
CA MET A 158 10.70 -17.50 -5.72
C MET A 158 11.66 -17.74 -6.89
N GLY A 159 12.66 -16.88 -7.04
CA GLY A 159 13.64 -16.94 -8.12
C GLY A 159 13.28 -16.10 -9.34
N ASP A 160 12.05 -15.59 -9.44
CA ASP A 160 11.66 -14.70 -10.54
C ASP A 160 12.48 -13.42 -10.53
N TYR A 161 12.89 -12.95 -11.71
CA TYR A 161 13.57 -11.67 -11.85
C TYR A 161 12.55 -10.54 -11.99
N VAL A 162 12.70 -9.52 -11.15
CA VAL A 162 11.79 -8.38 -11.10
C VAL A 162 12.55 -7.07 -11.06
N THR A 163 11.90 -5.99 -11.47
CA THR A 163 12.30 -4.62 -11.17
C THR A 163 11.30 -4.01 -10.21
N VAL A 164 11.80 -3.53 -9.08
CA VAL A 164 11.01 -2.92 -8.02
C VAL A 164 11.25 -1.42 -8.04
N THR A 165 10.17 -0.66 -8.22
CA THR A 165 10.15 0.79 -8.00
C THR A 165 9.54 1.07 -6.63
N GLY A 166 10.17 1.90 -5.82
CA GLY A 166 9.64 2.16 -4.49
C GLY A 166 10.41 3.22 -3.74
N THR A 167 9.90 3.62 -2.59
CA THR A 167 10.54 4.63 -1.76
C THR A 167 11.37 3.99 -0.66
N VAL A 168 12.56 4.50 -0.41
CA VAL A 168 13.34 4.14 0.79
C VAL A 168 13.11 5.24 1.83
N GLN A 169 12.41 4.89 2.92
CA GLN A 169 12.17 5.79 4.05
C GLN A 169 12.99 5.34 5.26
N GLY A 170 13.72 6.28 5.86
CA GLY A 170 14.75 6.00 6.86
C GLY A 170 14.26 6.16 8.28
N GLN A 171 14.16 5.05 9.01
CA GLN A 171 14.22 4.98 10.48
C GLN A 171 14.83 3.67 10.99
N ASP A 172 14.81 2.60 10.19
CA ASP A 172 15.36 1.30 10.57
C ASP A 172 16.84 1.10 10.22
N THR A 173 17.50 0.23 10.98
CA THR A 173 18.88 -0.22 10.71
C THR A 173 19.00 -1.03 9.41
N LEU A 174 17.89 -1.58 8.93
CA LEU A 174 17.80 -2.38 7.70
C LEU A 174 17.12 -1.60 6.58
N VAL A 175 17.60 -1.77 5.35
CA VAL A 175 16.97 -1.17 4.18
C VAL A 175 15.65 -1.89 3.88
N THR A 176 14.57 -1.10 3.83
CA THR A 176 13.25 -1.54 3.37
C THR A 176 12.80 -0.61 2.25
N VAL A 177 12.29 -1.20 1.17
CA VAL A 177 11.70 -0.46 0.04
C VAL A 177 10.18 -0.54 0.17
N PHE A 178 9.54 0.62 0.14
CA PHE A 178 8.10 0.78 0.27
C PHE A 178 7.48 1.07 -1.10
N CYS A 179 6.70 0.11 -1.60
CA CYS A 179 5.90 0.20 -2.82
C CYS A 179 4.47 0.61 -2.48
N ASN A 180 3.83 1.36 -3.38
CA ASN A 180 2.44 1.76 -3.24
C ASN A 180 1.49 0.60 -3.59
N SER A 181 1.81 -0.19 -4.60
CA SER A 181 1.02 -1.34 -5.06
C SER A 181 1.88 -2.40 -5.77
N MET A 182 1.27 -3.52 -6.14
CA MET A 182 1.95 -4.56 -6.93
C MET A 182 2.36 -4.09 -8.33
N ASN A 183 1.79 -2.99 -8.86
CA ASN A 183 2.18 -2.44 -10.16
C ASN A 183 3.57 -1.81 -10.14
N ASP A 184 4.10 -1.52 -8.94
CA ASP A 184 5.47 -1.02 -8.80
C ASP A 184 6.52 -2.15 -8.91
N ILE A 185 6.09 -3.40 -9.11
CA ILE A 185 6.95 -4.57 -9.30
C ILE A 185 6.72 -5.13 -10.70
N THR A 186 7.70 -4.96 -11.58
CA THR A 186 7.67 -5.44 -12.97
C THR A 186 8.38 -6.78 -13.09
N TYR A 187 7.70 -7.81 -13.59
CA TYR A 187 8.26 -9.13 -13.86
C TYR A 187 8.98 -9.18 -15.21
N HIS A 188 10.10 -9.90 -15.28
CA HIS A 188 10.90 -10.08 -16.48
C HIS A 188 11.04 -11.58 -16.82
N PRO A 189 10.10 -12.15 -17.62
CA PRO A 189 10.04 -13.60 -17.89
C PRO A 189 11.23 -14.15 -18.68
N ASP A 190 11.90 -13.30 -19.45
CA ASP A 190 13.02 -13.70 -20.30
C ASP A 190 14.32 -13.88 -19.51
N THR A 191 14.34 -13.48 -18.23
CA THR A 191 15.52 -13.64 -17.37
C THR A 191 15.50 -14.99 -16.68
N LYS A 192 16.63 -15.70 -16.73
CA LYS A 192 16.79 -16.99 -16.06
C LYS A 192 16.47 -16.87 -14.56
N VAL A 193 15.55 -17.71 -14.10
CA VAL A 193 15.15 -17.87 -12.69
C VAL A 193 16.35 -18.34 -11.86
N LEU A 194 16.52 -17.75 -10.67
CA LEU A 194 17.59 -18.13 -9.74
C LEU A 194 17.28 -19.50 -9.10
N SER A 195 18.28 -20.38 -8.95
CA SER A 195 18.07 -21.71 -8.35
C SER A 195 17.76 -21.62 -6.85
N ALA A 196 17.18 -22.68 -6.28
CA ALA A 196 16.89 -22.75 -4.84
C ALA A 196 18.16 -22.65 -3.97
N GLU A 197 19.27 -23.24 -4.41
CA GLU A 197 20.58 -23.17 -3.74
C GLU A 197 21.12 -21.74 -3.74
N GLU A 198 20.98 -21.05 -4.88
CA GLU A 198 21.41 -19.67 -5.04
C GLU A 198 20.58 -18.72 -4.16
N LEU A 199 19.26 -18.93 -4.12
CA LEU A 199 18.36 -18.17 -3.25
C LEU A 199 18.70 -18.36 -1.77
N LYS A 200 19.05 -19.58 -1.35
CA LYS A 200 19.46 -19.85 0.04
C LYS A 200 20.67 -19.03 0.48
N ARG A 201 21.62 -18.73 -0.43
CA ARG A 201 22.80 -17.89 -0.13
C ARG A 201 22.43 -16.41 0.01
N GLY A 202 21.39 -15.97 -0.67
CA GLY A 202 20.85 -14.61 -0.68
C GLY A 202 20.12 -14.18 0.59
N CYS A 203 20.75 -14.28 1.76
CA CYS A 203 20.11 -14.04 3.06
C CYS A 203 20.66 -12.85 3.85
N ARG A 204 21.77 -12.24 3.43
CA ARG A 204 22.45 -11.19 4.21
C ARG A 204 21.67 -9.86 4.13
N PRO A 205 21.05 -9.36 5.20
CA PRO A 205 20.27 -8.13 5.09
C PRO A 205 21.15 -6.92 4.80
N VAL A 206 20.70 -6.04 3.89
CA VAL A 206 21.36 -4.75 3.65
C VAL A 206 21.07 -3.80 4.81
N LYS A 207 22.14 -3.25 5.40
CA LYS A 207 22.07 -2.29 6.50
C LYS A 207 22.22 -0.87 5.96
N ARG A 208 21.54 0.10 6.57
CA ARG A 208 21.83 1.53 6.33
C ARG A 208 23.16 1.90 6.97
N ILE A 209 23.91 2.77 6.29
CA ILE A 209 25.03 3.48 6.93
C ILE A 209 24.42 4.64 7.72
N ARG A 210 24.69 4.70 9.03
CA ARG A 210 24.40 5.90 9.82
C ARG A 210 25.41 6.96 9.39
N THR A 211 24.95 8.02 8.72
CA THR A 211 25.70 9.26 8.71
C THR A 211 25.71 9.76 10.15
N LEU A 212 26.88 9.78 10.77
CA LEU A 212 27.09 10.53 12.01
C LEU A 212 26.94 12.00 11.61
N GLU A 213 25.83 12.62 12.02
CA GLU A 213 25.75 14.08 12.15
C GLU A 213 26.40 14.49 13.47
#